data_AF-A0A2A4SGV9-F1
#
_entry.id   AF-A0A2A4SGV9-F1
#
_cell.length_a   1.000
_cell.length_b   1.000
_cell.length_c   1.000
_cell.angle_alpha   90.00
_cell.angle_beta   90.00
_cell.angle_gamma   90.00
#
_symmetry.space_group_name_H-M   'P 1'
#
loop_
_entity.id
_entity.type
_entity.pdbx_description
1 polymer ?
#
loop_
_entity_poly.entity_id
_entity_poly.type
_entity_poly.pdbx_seq_one_letter_code
_entity_poly.pdbx_strand_id
1 'polypeptide(L)'
;MQETIFSSTKSFPQDEHIEKTCKPGKGKKTCRYLTMTSNGWSCAKYNSIKDTIDDRVSKGEMKAVGDNCDGILGQIIENQELLQGKRIEYKERMPSFETSGVLEKVEIKDGELCFIADWEGETEGTISITVDNLDVNVLLDRITFGVLGLDHIAGRTTIFLK
;
A
#
# COMPACT_ATOMS: atom_id res chain seq x y z
N MET A 1 9.43 24.40 24.78
CA MET A 1 10.25 23.86 23.69
C MET A 1 9.87 22.39 23.59
N GLN A 2 8.87 21.93 22.83
CA GLN A 2 8.55 22.13 21.40
C GLN A 2 9.75 21.95 20.48
N GLU A 3 10.17 20.69 20.36
CA GLU A 3 11.07 20.11 19.35
C GLU A 3 10.58 18.64 19.21
N THR A 4 10.20 18.06 18.09
CA THR A 4 10.31 18.44 16.68
C THR A 4 9.15 17.75 15.94
N ILE A 5 8.62 18.49 14.97
CA ILE A 5 7.53 18.17 14.07
C ILE A 5 7.77 16.82 13.37
N PHE A 6 6.82 15.88 13.46
CA PHE A 6 6.76 14.71 12.58
C PHE A 6 6.39 15.17 11.16
N SER A 7 7.37 15.73 10.46
CA SER A 7 7.34 16.00 9.03
C SER A 7 8.32 15.03 8.38
N SER A 8 7.81 13.87 7.95
CA SER A 8 8.40 13.14 6.83
C SER A 8 7.34 12.20 6.30
N THR A 9 6.93 12.44 5.06
CA THR A 9 6.20 11.53 4.19
C THR A 9 7.05 10.26 4.04
N LYS A 10 6.86 9.28 4.91
CA LYS A 10 7.58 8.00 4.80
C LYS A 10 6.82 7.09 3.84
N SER A 11 7.42 6.76 2.71
CA SER A 11 6.91 5.78 1.76
C SER A 11 6.82 4.37 2.37
N PHE A 12 5.91 3.53 1.85
CA PHE A 12 5.88 2.11 2.19
C PHE A 12 6.94 1.35 1.39
N PRO A 13 7.79 0.52 2.01
CA PRO A 13 7.67 0.01 3.38
C PRO A 13 8.35 0.86 4.47
N GLN A 14 7.78 0.85 5.68
CA GLN A 14 8.35 1.47 6.89
C GLN A 14 9.52 0.66 7.47
N ASP A 15 10.32 1.29 8.35
CA ASP A 15 11.54 0.72 8.96
C ASP A 15 11.32 -0.70 9.56
N GLU A 16 10.24 -0.90 10.31
CA GLU A 16 9.92 -2.21 10.90
C GLU A 16 9.67 -3.30 9.84
N HIS A 17 8.97 -2.97 8.76
CA HIS A 17 8.74 -3.90 7.65
C HIS A 17 10.02 -4.18 6.88
N ILE A 18 10.90 -3.19 6.74
CA ILE A 18 12.20 -3.38 6.09
C ILE A 18 13.04 -4.38 6.87
N GLU A 19 13.14 -4.23 8.18
CA GLU A 19 13.95 -5.10 9.04
C GLU A 19 13.38 -6.52 9.10
N LYS A 20 12.07 -6.64 9.38
CA LYS A 20 11.42 -7.93 9.62
C LYS A 20 11.08 -8.67 8.34
N THR A 21 10.58 -7.96 7.34
CA THR A 21 10.08 -8.54 6.09
C THR A 21 11.18 -8.50 5.04
N CYS A 22 11.71 -7.33 4.69
CA CYS A 22 12.65 -7.19 3.57
C CYS A 22 14.07 -7.69 3.84
N LYS A 23 14.50 -7.74 5.10
CA LYS A 23 15.76 -8.35 5.57
C LYS A 23 17.00 -7.89 4.75
N PRO A 24 17.31 -6.58 4.68
CA PRO A 24 18.48 -6.09 3.95
C PRO A 24 19.77 -6.76 4.43
N GLY A 25 20.67 -7.07 3.49
CA GLY A 25 21.97 -7.70 3.79
C GLY A 25 21.95 -9.19 4.13
N LYS A 26 20.82 -9.88 4.00
CA LYS A 26 20.68 -11.34 4.24
C LYS A 26 20.77 -12.19 2.96
N GLY A 27 21.48 -11.68 1.94
CA GLY A 27 21.74 -12.39 0.68
C GLY A 27 20.43 -12.81 0.00
N LYS A 28 20.27 -14.11 -0.26
CA LYS A 28 19.06 -14.61 -0.95
C LYS A 28 17.74 -14.35 -0.21
N LYS A 29 17.78 -14.08 1.09
CA LYS A 29 16.59 -13.73 1.90
C LYS A 29 16.23 -12.25 1.82
N THR A 30 17.10 -11.41 1.24
CA THR A 30 16.83 -9.99 1.05
C THR A 30 15.83 -9.79 -0.07
N CYS A 31 14.84 -8.94 0.18
CA CYS A 31 13.80 -8.56 -0.76
C CYS A 31 14.41 -7.98 -2.04
N ARG A 32 14.03 -8.55 -3.20
CA ARG A 32 14.47 -8.07 -4.52
C ARG A 32 13.80 -6.76 -4.92
N TYR A 33 12.63 -6.48 -4.37
CA TYR A 33 11.80 -5.32 -4.70
C TYR A 33 11.98 -4.12 -3.75
N LEU A 34 12.84 -4.23 -2.74
CA LEU A 34 13.12 -3.09 -1.87
C LEU A 34 13.99 -2.07 -2.61
N THR A 35 13.45 -0.89 -2.85
CA THR A 35 14.12 0.21 -3.57
C THR A 35 14.13 1.48 -2.73
N MET A 36 14.92 2.48 -3.14
CA MET A 36 14.97 3.80 -2.52
C MET A 36 14.51 4.84 -3.54
N THR A 37 13.57 5.70 -3.15
CA THR A 37 13.03 6.82 -3.93
C THR A 37 13.34 8.14 -3.24
N SER A 38 12.92 9.27 -3.82
CA SER A 38 13.01 10.58 -3.16
C SER A 38 12.21 10.67 -1.85
N ASN A 39 11.24 9.76 -1.65
CA ASN A 39 10.36 9.73 -0.48
C ASN A 39 10.80 8.69 0.56
N GLY A 40 11.95 8.04 0.34
CA GLY A 40 12.46 6.97 1.20
C GLY A 40 12.30 5.59 0.57
N TRP A 41 12.16 4.57 1.41
CA TRP A 41 12.07 3.18 0.98
C TRP A 41 10.74 2.88 0.27
N SER A 42 10.80 2.26 -0.91
CA SER A 42 9.62 1.86 -1.69
C SER A 42 9.66 0.36 -2.01
N CYS A 43 8.47 -0.24 -2.09
CA CYS A 43 8.26 -1.58 -2.60
C CYS A 43 7.95 -1.58 -4.10
N ALA A 44 8.93 -1.97 -4.90
CA ALA A 44 8.83 -1.98 -6.36
C ALA A 44 8.12 -3.22 -6.95
N LYS A 45 7.47 -4.04 -6.12
CA LYS A 45 6.83 -5.27 -6.63
C LYS A 45 5.64 -4.98 -7.54
N TYR A 46 5.00 -3.84 -7.35
CA TYR A 46 3.74 -3.52 -8.01
C TYR A 46 3.84 -2.41 -9.05
N ASN A 47 5.04 -1.91 -9.31
CA ASN A 47 5.27 -0.85 -10.28
C ASN A 47 5.97 -1.39 -11.55
N SER A 48 6.19 -0.50 -12.53
CA SER A 48 6.72 -0.86 -13.84
C SER A 48 8.15 -1.41 -13.83
N ILE A 49 8.93 -1.21 -12.76
CA ILE A 49 10.31 -1.73 -12.68
C ILE A 49 10.36 -3.21 -12.28
N LYS A 50 9.25 -3.78 -11.81
CA LYS A 50 9.14 -5.19 -11.41
C LYS A 50 9.75 -6.14 -12.43
N ASP A 51 9.40 -5.99 -13.70
CA ASP A 51 9.85 -6.89 -14.76
C ASP A 51 11.36 -6.78 -15.00
N THR A 52 11.92 -5.58 -14.83
CA THR A 52 13.38 -5.37 -14.91
C THR A 52 14.10 -6.05 -13.73
N ILE A 53 13.52 -5.97 -12.52
CA ILE A 53 14.08 -6.65 -11.33
C ILE A 53 14.03 -8.17 -11.52
N ASP A 54 12.91 -8.70 -12.00
CA ASP A 54 12.71 -10.13 -12.21
C ASP A 54 13.65 -10.69 -13.29
N ASP A 55 13.84 -9.96 -14.39
CA ASP A 55 14.81 -10.32 -15.43
C ASP A 55 16.23 -10.42 -14.86
N ARG A 56 16.68 -9.43 -14.08
CA ARG A 56 18.01 -9.44 -13.44
C ARG A 56 18.18 -10.59 -12.45
N VAL A 57 17.15 -10.92 -11.68
CA VAL A 57 17.16 -12.10 -10.79
C VAL A 57 17.27 -13.38 -11.61
N SER A 58 16.52 -13.51 -12.71
CA SER A 58 16.56 -14.69 -13.59
C SER A 58 17.93 -14.91 -14.23
N LYS A 59 18.65 -13.81 -14.52
CA LYS A 59 20.03 -13.80 -15.03
C LYS A 59 21.09 -14.02 -13.96
N GLY A 60 20.71 -14.08 -12.68
CA GLY A 60 21.64 -14.23 -11.57
C GLY A 60 22.47 -12.98 -11.27
N GLU A 61 22.03 -11.80 -11.72
CA GLU A 61 22.73 -10.53 -11.58
C GLU A 61 22.48 -9.85 -10.22
N MET A 62 21.63 -10.45 -9.38
CA MET A 62 21.23 -9.90 -8.09
C MET A 62 21.52 -10.85 -6.93
N LYS A 63 22.02 -10.29 -5.82
CA LYS A 63 22.17 -11.01 -4.54
C LYS A 63 20.86 -11.07 -3.75
N ALA A 64 20.06 -10.01 -3.84
CA ALA A 64 18.72 -9.95 -3.28
C ALA A 64 17.74 -10.63 -4.25
N VAL A 65 17.16 -11.75 -3.85
CA VAL A 65 16.24 -12.54 -4.68
C VAL A 65 14.91 -12.85 -3.99
N GLY A 66 14.79 -12.49 -2.71
CA GLY A 66 13.61 -12.77 -1.89
C GLY A 66 12.38 -12.05 -2.40
N ASP A 67 11.26 -12.75 -2.41
CA ASP A 67 9.95 -12.23 -2.80
C ASP A 67 9.08 -12.04 -1.56
N ASN A 68 9.39 -11.01 -0.79
CA ASN A 68 8.80 -10.76 0.52
C ASN A 68 8.55 -9.27 0.74
N CYS A 69 8.34 -8.51 -0.33
CA CYS A 69 8.15 -7.07 -0.23
C CYS A 69 6.77 -6.69 0.29
N ASP A 70 5.81 -7.55 0.03
CA ASP A 70 4.38 -7.30 0.06
C ASP A 70 3.87 -7.19 1.51
N GLY A 71 4.43 -8.01 2.39
CA GLY A 71 3.96 -8.23 3.76
C GLY A 71 2.43 -8.22 3.87
N ILE A 72 1.91 -7.29 4.68
CA ILE A 72 0.46 -7.17 4.96
C ILE A 72 -0.33 -6.83 3.69
N LEU A 73 0.21 -6.01 2.78
CA LEU A 73 -0.49 -5.66 1.54
C LEU A 73 -0.69 -6.91 0.66
N GLY A 74 0.33 -7.78 0.54
CA GLY A 74 0.20 -9.05 -0.18
C GLY A 74 -0.89 -9.94 0.43
N GLN A 75 -0.93 -10.05 1.75
CA GLN A 75 -1.96 -10.82 2.46
C GLN A 75 -3.38 -10.26 2.21
N ILE A 76 -3.54 -8.95 2.17
CA ILE A 76 -4.83 -8.29 1.89
C ILE A 76 -5.28 -8.62 0.46
N ILE A 77 -4.39 -8.54 -0.53
CA ILE A 77 -4.72 -8.83 -1.93
C ILE A 77 -5.01 -10.32 -2.14
N GLU A 78 -4.21 -11.21 -1.55
CA GLU A 78 -4.43 -12.66 -1.60
C GLU A 78 -5.77 -13.08 -0.98
N ASN A 79 -6.25 -12.33 0.01
CA ASN A 79 -7.49 -12.61 0.74
C ASN A 79 -8.59 -11.59 0.44
N GLN A 80 -8.53 -10.89 -0.70
CA GLN A 80 -9.49 -9.83 -1.04
C GLN A 80 -10.95 -10.30 -1.03
N GLU A 81 -11.19 -11.59 -1.33
CA GLU A 81 -12.52 -12.21 -1.33
C GLU A 81 -13.19 -12.13 0.04
N LEU A 82 -12.42 -12.15 1.13
CA LEU A 82 -12.93 -12.00 2.49
C LEU A 82 -13.40 -10.58 2.80
N LEU A 83 -12.97 -9.61 1.99
CA LEU A 83 -13.34 -8.20 2.11
C LEU A 83 -14.55 -7.85 1.24
N GLN A 84 -14.93 -8.71 0.29
CA GLN A 84 -16.10 -8.46 -0.56
C GLN A 84 -17.39 -8.43 0.25
N GLY A 85 -18.29 -7.53 -0.11
CA GLY A 85 -19.54 -7.29 0.61
C GLY A 85 -19.36 -6.54 1.93
N LYS A 86 -18.13 -6.17 2.31
CA LYS A 86 -17.86 -5.39 3.53
C LYS A 86 -18.11 -3.91 3.29
N ARG A 87 -18.54 -3.22 4.35
CA ARG A 87 -18.68 -1.77 4.31
C ARG A 87 -17.32 -1.13 4.12
N ILE A 88 -17.24 -0.17 3.20
CA ILE A 88 -16.07 0.65 2.94
C ILE A 88 -16.43 2.13 3.10
N GLU A 89 -15.49 2.91 3.62
CA GLU A 89 -15.58 4.36 3.71
C GLU A 89 -14.34 4.99 3.09
N TYR A 90 -14.53 6.08 2.38
CA TYR A 90 -13.46 6.92 1.88
C TYR A 90 -13.60 8.35 2.39
N LYS A 91 -12.48 8.95 2.82
CA LYS A 91 -12.43 10.33 3.31
C LYS A 91 -11.20 11.05 2.76
N GLU A 92 -11.41 12.18 2.09
CA GLU A 92 -10.39 13.14 1.70
C GLU A 92 -10.58 14.46 2.44
N ARG A 93 -9.47 15.16 2.70
CA ARG A 93 -9.49 16.44 3.40
C ARG A 93 -9.52 17.67 2.48
N MET A 94 -9.10 17.57 1.22
CA MET A 94 -9.10 18.70 0.28
C MET A 94 -9.27 18.25 -1.19
N PRO A 95 -10.43 18.51 -1.83
CA PRO A 95 -11.66 18.99 -1.20
C PRO A 95 -12.15 18.01 -0.12
N SER A 96 -12.93 18.49 0.86
CA SER A 96 -13.57 17.60 1.82
C SER A 96 -14.57 16.72 1.09
N PHE A 97 -14.23 15.45 0.94
CA PHE A 97 -15.07 14.46 0.29
C PHE A 97 -15.14 13.25 1.20
N GLU A 98 -16.35 12.76 1.43
CA GLU A 98 -16.60 11.55 2.19
C GLU A 98 -17.68 10.76 1.46
N THR A 99 -17.40 9.49 1.23
CA THR A 99 -18.36 8.54 0.65
C THR A 99 -18.25 7.20 1.35
N SER A 100 -19.31 6.41 1.29
CA SER A 100 -19.34 5.06 1.83
C SER A 100 -20.02 4.13 0.84
N GLY A 101 -19.82 2.83 1.00
CA GLY A 101 -20.34 1.87 0.05
C GLY A 101 -20.13 0.42 0.49
N VAL A 102 -20.40 -0.48 -0.44
CA VAL A 102 -20.14 -1.91 -0.28
C VAL A 102 -18.98 -2.30 -1.20
N LEU A 103 -17.91 -2.82 -0.60
CA LEU A 103 -16.72 -3.21 -1.33
C LEU A 103 -17.01 -4.40 -2.23
N GLU A 104 -16.70 -4.27 -3.51
CA GLU A 104 -16.84 -5.34 -4.50
C GLU A 104 -15.50 -6.02 -4.77
N LYS A 105 -14.43 -5.23 -4.85
CA LYS A 105 -13.11 -5.75 -5.21
C LYS A 105 -11.98 -4.84 -4.74
N VAL A 106 -10.85 -5.46 -4.42
CA VAL A 106 -9.58 -4.77 -4.17
C VAL A 106 -8.53 -5.32 -5.13
N GLU A 107 -7.91 -4.46 -5.94
CA GLU A 107 -6.86 -4.90 -6.84
C GLU A 107 -5.70 -3.92 -6.87
N ILE A 108 -4.54 -4.39 -7.34
CA ILE A 108 -3.40 -3.52 -7.60
C ILE A 108 -3.22 -3.43 -9.11
N LYS A 109 -3.18 -2.21 -9.64
CA LYS A 109 -2.98 -1.92 -11.05
C LYS A 109 -1.99 -0.77 -11.19
N ASP A 110 -0.94 -0.99 -11.97
CA ASP A 110 0.05 0.03 -12.32
C ASP A 110 0.66 0.80 -11.12
N GLY A 111 0.87 0.13 -9.99
CA GLY A 111 1.40 0.74 -8.75
C GLY A 111 0.36 1.42 -7.88
N GLU A 112 -0.93 1.31 -8.23
CA GLU A 112 -2.05 1.83 -7.46
C GLU A 112 -2.89 0.70 -6.85
N LEU A 113 -3.27 0.86 -5.59
CA LEU A 113 -4.27 0.05 -4.90
C LEU A 113 -5.65 0.62 -5.19
N CYS A 114 -6.47 -0.13 -5.92
CA CYS A 114 -7.80 0.23 -6.36
C CYS A 114 -8.86 -0.44 -5.49
N PHE A 115 -9.79 0.37 -4.99
CA PHE A 115 -11.01 -0.04 -4.30
C PHE A 115 -12.19 0.18 -5.24
N ILE A 116 -12.84 -0.93 -5.62
CA ILE A 116 -14.05 -0.91 -6.45
C ILE A 116 -15.21 -1.21 -5.51
N ALA A 117 -16.19 -0.31 -5.48
CA ALA A 117 -17.34 -0.44 -4.61
C ALA A 117 -18.60 0.17 -5.23
N ASP A 118 -19.74 -0.32 -4.77
CA ASP A 118 -21.03 0.33 -4.92
C ASP A 118 -21.09 1.49 -3.92
N TRP A 119 -20.65 2.67 -4.36
CA TRP A 119 -20.58 3.88 -3.53
C TRP A 119 -21.94 4.57 -3.48
N GLU A 120 -22.32 5.03 -2.30
CA GLU A 120 -23.55 5.79 -2.10
C GLU A 120 -23.59 7.03 -3.01
N GLY A 121 -24.57 7.05 -3.92
CA GLY A 121 -24.80 8.17 -4.85
C GLY A 121 -24.12 8.04 -6.22
N GLU A 122 -23.38 6.96 -6.48
CA GLU A 122 -22.79 6.64 -7.78
C GLU A 122 -23.12 5.20 -8.20
N THR A 123 -23.13 4.90 -9.50
CA THR A 123 -23.55 3.58 -10.01
C THR A 123 -22.46 2.50 -9.96
N GLU A 124 -21.21 2.90 -9.73
CA GLU A 124 -20.01 2.07 -9.52
C GLU A 124 -18.82 3.03 -9.60
N GLY A 125 -17.97 3.07 -8.58
CA GLY A 125 -16.84 4.00 -8.53
C GLY A 125 -15.54 3.30 -8.15
N THR A 126 -14.44 3.75 -8.73
CA THR A 126 -13.09 3.27 -8.36
C THR A 126 -12.35 4.38 -7.62
N ILE A 127 -11.87 4.05 -6.42
CA ILE A 127 -10.97 4.92 -5.67
C ILE A 127 -9.60 4.27 -5.68
N SER A 128 -8.57 4.97 -6.18
CA SER A 128 -7.21 4.45 -6.24
C SER A 128 -6.26 5.24 -5.36
N ILE A 129 -5.30 4.53 -4.78
CA ILE A 129 -4.24 5.07 -3.91
C ILE A 129 -2.89 4.56 -4.39
N THR A 130 -1.88 5.42 -4.50
CA THR A 130 -0.52 4.99 -4.85
C THR A 130 0.11 4.13 -3.74
N VAL A 131 0.65 2.96 -4.12
CA VAL A 131 1.27 2.02 -3.17
C VAL A 131 2.54 2.61 -2.52
N ASP A 132 3.23 3.50 -3.23
CA ASP A 132 4.48 4.11 -2.76
C ASP A 132 4.31 4.92 -1.46
N ASN A 133 3.14 5.48 -1.17
CA ASN A 133 2.87 6.26 0.05
C ASN A 133 1.75 5.67 0.91
N LEU A 134 1.55 4.36 0.79
CA LEU A 134 0.45 3.66 1.43
C LEU A 134 0.77 3.32 2.89
N ASP A 135 0.07 3.95 3.83
CA ASP A 135 0.03 3.50 5.22
C ASP A 135 -1.10 2.47 5.39
N VAL A 136 -0.78 1.31 5.94
CA VAL A 136 -1.76 0.24 6.20
C VAL A 136 -1.81 -0.05 7.69
N ASN A 137 -2.98 0.16 8.29
CA ASN A 137 -3.24 -0.13 9.69
C ASN A 137 -4.36 -1.17 9.82
N VAL A 138 -4.05 -2.31 10.42
CA VAL A 138 -4.97 -3.43 10.63
C VAL A 138 -5.38 -3.49 12.09
N LEU A 139 -6.68 -3.37 12.34
CA LEU A 139 -7.32 -3.54 13.64
C LEU A 139 -8.30 -4.73 13.60
N LEU A 140 -8.75 -5.19 14.77
CA LEU A 140 -9.64 -6.35 14.88
C LEU A 140 -10.96 -6.22 14.10
N ASP A 141 -11.44 -4.99 13.91
CA ASP A 141 -12.73 -4.70 13.29
C ASP A 141 -12.63 -3.85 12.02
N ARG A 142 -11.43 -3.44 11.61
CA ARG A 142 -11.24 -2.62 10.40
C ARG A 142 -9.83 -2.66 9.85
N ILE A 143 -9.71 -2.41 8.56
CA ILE A 143 -8.44 -2.17 7.86
C ILE A 143 -8.47 -0.75 7.31
N THR A 144 -7.44 0.03 7.59
CA THR A 144 -7.32 1.43 7.15
C THR A 144 -6.13 1.56 6.21
N PHE A 145 -6.38 2.17 5.06
CA PHE A 145 -5.42 2.53 4.03
C PHE A 145 -5.34 4.05 3.98
N GLY A 146 -4.16 4.62 4.18
CA GLY A 146 -3.95 6.06 4.12
C GLY A 146 -2.93 6.42 3.06
N VAL A 147 -3.13 7.56 2.39
CA VAL A 147 -2.09 8.19 1.57
C VAL A 147 -1.41 9.26 2.41
N LEU A 148 -0.10 9.16 2.57
CA LEU A 148 0.69 10.24 3.13
C LEU A 148 0.96 11.29 2.04
N GLY A 149 0.09 12.30 1.93
CA GLY A 149 0.33 13.48 1.09
C GLY A 149 0.97 14.64 1.85
N LEU A 150 1.44 15.65 1.12
CA LEU A 150 1.91 16.94 1.67
C LEU A 150 0.77 17.62 2.45
N ASP A 151 0.87 17.65 3.79
CA ASP A 151 0.13 18.35 4.86
C ASP A 151 -1.42 18.53 4.78
N HIS A 152 -2.05 18.43 3.61
CA HIS A 152 -3.44 18.82 3.35
C HIS A 152 -4.20 17.90 2.37
N ILE A 153 -3.51 17.13 1.52
CA ILE A 153 -4.14 16.16 0.58
C ILE A 153 -3.91 14.74 1.12
N ALA A 154 -4.73 14.31 2.06
CA ALA A 154 -4.68 12.96 2.62
C ALA A 154 -6.03 12.27 2.42
N GLY A 155 -6.03 11.24 1.59
CA GLY A 155 -7.13 10.29 1.42
C GLY A 155 -6.97 9.13 2.40
N ARG A 156 -8.09 8.66 2.96
CA ARG A 156 -8.13 7.47 3.81
C ARG A 156 -9.30 6.60 3.42
N THR A 157 -9.01 5.33 3.13
CA THR A 157 -9.99 4.29 2.89
C THR A 157 -10.05 3.37 4.10
N THR A 158 -11.23 3.07 4.61
CA THR A 158 -11.43 2.15 5.74
C THR A 158 -12.41 1.06 5.34
N ILE A 159 -12.00 -0.20 5.47
CA ILE A 159 -12.87 -1.38 5.30
C ILE A 159 -13.24 -1.90 6.69
N PHE A 160 -14.53 -2.07 6.97
CA PHE A 160 -15.03 -2.59 8.24
C PHE A 160 -15.27 -4.09 8.15
N LEU A 161 -14.70 -4.86 9.07
CA LEU A 161 -14.70 -6.33 9.03
C LEU A 161 -15.97 -6.96 9.67
N LYS A 162 -16.68 -6.18 10.49
CA LYS A 162 -17.89 -6.59 11.21
C LYS A 162 -19.15 -6.31 10.42
#